data_AF-A0A6P1FRX1-F1
#
_entry.id   AF-A0A6P1FRX1-F1
#
_cell.length_a   1.000
_cell.length_b   1.000
_cell.length_c   1.000
_cell.angle_alpha   90.00
_cell.angle_beta   90.00
_cell.angle_gamma   90.00
#
_symmetry.space_group_name_H-M   'P 1'
#
loop_
_entity.id
_entity.type
_entity.pdbx_description
1 polymer ?
#
loop_
_entity_poly.entity_id
_entity_poly.type
_entity_poly.pdbx_seq_one_letter_code
_entity_poly.pdbx_strand_id
1 'polypeptide(L)'
;MVTTPDNHPDDPASLAGANIVALVPATPERTALPEPDVASAARLWEEYRSAHPGVDRALPPVESFGDSTAMADELLGLVRRGVKTATASLAEEGAPAAGDHWIVCDGAGAARAVLVTDEVRTGPLDSVDDAFAWAEGEGDRTRASWLDGHRRYFSRVSPGGMGDVVFERFRVVWPEADAERAAAFARSVGASRPEELDGTPARD
;
A
#
# COMPACT_ATOMS: atom_id res chain seq x y z
N MET A 1 48.32 -22.77 -2.48
CA MET A 1 47.69 -23.21 -1.21
C MET A 1 46.59 -22.22 -0.92
N VAL A 2 45.35 -22.55 -1.28
CA VAL A 2 44.15 -21.75 -0.97
C VAL A 2 43.51 -22.41 0.24
N THR A 3 43.51 -21.71 1.37
CA THR A 3 42.85 -22.14 2.59
C THR A 3 41.39 -21.68 2.52
N THR A 4 40.49 -22.65 2.36
CA THR A 4 39.05 -22.46 2.57
C THR A 4 38.78 -22.51 4.08
N PRO A 5 38.09 -21.53 4.68
CA PRO A 5 37.45 -21.75 5.97
C PRO A 5 36.08 -22.37 5.73
N ASP A 6 36.06 -23.63 6.11
CA ASP A 6 35.00 -24.44 6.69
C ASP A 6 33.71 -23.71 7.09
N ASN A 7 32.60 -24.31 6.70
CA ASN A 7 31.24 -23.83 6.92
C ASN A 7 30.41 -25.02 7.41
N HIS A 8 30.28 -25.20 8.73
CA HIS A 8 29.21 -26.00 9.34
C HIS A 8 29.03 -25.65 10.84
N PRO A 9 27.88 -26.00 11.47
CA PRO A 9 26.93 -25.04 12.01
C PRO A 9 26.63 -25.30 13.50
N ASP A 10 25.58 -24.64 13.99
CA ASP A 10 24.87 -24.86 15.27
C ASP A 10 25.46 -24.20 16.53
N ASP A 11 24.88 -23.05 16.89
CA ASP A 11 24.08 -22.97 18.13
C ASP A 11 23.01 -21.85 18.03
N PRO A 12 21.75 -22.07 18.47
CA PRO A 12 20.60 -21.24 18.18
C PRO A 12 20.27 -20.31 19.35
N ALA A 13 20.74 -19.07 19.32
CA ALA A 13 20.19 -18.00 20.14
C ALA A 13 20.76 -16.64 19.72
N SER A 14 20.14 -15.97 18.75
CA SER A 14 20.04 -14.50 18.73
C SER A 14 19.05 -14.06 17.66
N LEU A 15 17.77 -14.28 17.91
CA LEU A 15 16.69 -13.52 17.27
C LEU A 15 16.21 -12.50 18.30
N ALA A 16 16.91 -11.37 18.37
CA ALA A 16 16.44 -10.19 19.09
C ALA A 16 17.06 -8.94 18.46
N GLY A 17 16.21 -8.10 17.86
CA GLY A 17 16.51 -6.68 17.66
C GLY A 17 17.39 -6.33 16.47
N ALA A 18 16.95 -6.64 15.25
CA ALA A 18 17.37 -5.84 14.10
C ALA A 18 16.36 -4.70 13.92
N ASN A 19 16.62 -3.57 14.58
CA ASN A 19 16.04 -2.28 14.22
C ASN A 19 16.35 -2.03 12.73
N ILE A 20 15.36 -2.18 11.86
CA ILE A 20 15.43 -1.63 10.51
C ILE A 20 15.25 -0.12 10.69
N VAL A 21 16.36 0.55 10.99
CA VAL A 21 16.49 1.98 10.73
C VAL A 21 16.27 2.15 9.24
N ALA A 22 15.15 2.76 8.88
CA ALA A 22 14.91 3.23 7.52
C ALA A 22 16.04 4.19 7.15
N LEU A 23 17.07 3.68 6.46
CA LEU A 23 18.05 4.48 5.74
C LEU A 23 17.36 5.02 4.48
N VAL A 24 16.38 5.89 4.68
CA VAL A 24 15.86 6.75 3.63
C VAL A 24 16.67 8.04 3.73
N PRO A 25 17.43 8.44 2.69
CA PRO A 25 18.05 9.76 2.68
C PRO A 25 16.96 10.82 2.83
N ALA A 26 17.27 11.92 3.55
CA ALA A 26 16.34 13.01 3.83
C ALA A 26 15.67 13.63 2.57
N THR A 27 16.21 13.31 1.39
CA THR A 27 15.60 13.55 0.09
C THR A 27 15.78 12.29 -0.78
N PRO A 28 14.73 11.47 -1.01
CA PRO A 28 14.83 10.37 -1.97
C PRO A 28 15.09 10.90 -3.38
N GLU A 29 15.75 10.10 -4.23
CA GLU A 29 15.89 10.39 -5.65
C GLU A 29 14.49 10.35 -6.29
N ARG A 30 13.95 11.52 -6.64
CA ARG A 30 12.59 11.66 -7.18
C ARG A 30 12.61 11.52 -8.69
N THR A 31 12.81 10.30 -9.17
CA THR A 31 12.55 9.98 -10.57
C THR A 31 11.05 10.11 -10.81
N ALA A 32 10.65 11.00 -11.72
CA ALA A 32 9.25 11.23 -12.05
C ALA A 32 8.59 9.93 -12.52
N LEU A 33 7.34 9.72 -12.11
CA LEU A 33 6.54 8.61 -12.59
C LEU A 33 6.22 8.80 -14.07
N PRO A 34 6.39 7.76 -14.89
CA PRO A 34 5.93 7.80 -16.28
C PRO A 34 4.39 7.76 -16.32
N GLU A 35 3.83 8.17 -17.45
CA GLU A 35 2.42 7.93 -17.75
C GLU A 35 2.11 6.43 -17.75
N PRO A 36 0.93 5.99 -17.28
CA PRO A 36 0.54 4.59 -17.32
C PRO A 36 0.57 3.99 -18.72
N ASP A 37 1.12 2.78 -18.85
CA ASP A 37 1.08 2.01 -20.09
C ASP A 37 -0.34 1.47 -20.33
N VAL A 38 -1.07 2.19 -21.17
CA VAL A 38 -2.45 1.87 -21.56
C VAL A 38 -2.60 0.45 -22.14
N ALA A 39 -1.60 -0.06 -22.86
CA ALA A 39 -1.67 -1.40 -23.44
C ALA A 39 -1.56 -2.47 -22.34
N SER A 40 -0.68 -2.25 -21.36
CA SER A 40 -0.58 -3.13 -20.19
C SER A 40 -1.86 -3.12 -19.35
N ALA A 41 -2.46 -1.95 -19.13
CA ALA A 41 -3.70 -1.79 -18.38
C ALA A 41 -4.89 -2.48 -19.06
N ALA A 42 -5.05 -2.27 -20.37
CA ALA A 42 -6.09 -2.92 -21.15
C ALA A 42 -5.97 -4.45 -21.12
N ARG A 43 -4.74 -4.98 -21.20
CA ARG A 43 -4.48 -6.41 -21.10
C ARG A 43 -4.84 -6.97 -19.73
N LEU A 44 -4.37 -6.33 -18.65
CA LEU A 44 -4.67 -6.75 -17.29
C LEU A 44 -6.17 -6.72 -17.00
N TRP A 45 -6.86 -5.69 -17.49
CA TRP A 45 -8.30 -5.55 -17.32
C TRP A 45 -9.09 -6.63 -18.05
N GLU A 46 -8.71 -6.96 -19.29
CA GLU A 46 -9.37 -8.02 -20.05
C GLU A 46 -9.12 -9.41 -19.43
N GLU A 47 -7.92 -9.65 -18.88
CA GLU A 47 -7.61 -10.86 -18.11
C GLU A 47 -8.55 -10.99 -16.90
N TYR A 48 -8.69 -9.91 -16.09
CA TYR A 48 -9.60 -9.89 -14.95
C TYR A 48 -11.06 -10.12 -15.36
N ARG A 49 -11.54 -9.43 -16.40
CA ARG A 49 -12.92 -9.56 -16.89
C ARG A 49 -13.24 -10.92 -17.46
N SER A 50 -12.26 -11.59 -18.09
CA SER A 50 -12.43 -12.95 -18.58
C SER A 50 -12.67 -13.94 -17.44
N ALA A 51 -12.07 -13.71 -16.28
CA ALA A 51 -12.28 -14.51 -15.07
C ALA A 51 -13.54 -14.10 -14.27
N HIS A 52 -14.06 -12.88 -14.47
CA HIS A 52 -15.19 -12.32 -13.70
C HIS A 52 -16.31 -11.81 -14.61
N PRO A 53 -17.19 -12.70 -15.12
CA PRO A 53 -18.33 -12.31 -15.93
C PRO A 53 -19.25 -11.34 -15.16
N GLY A 54 -19.64 -10.24 -15.80
CA GLY A 54 -20.55 -9.25 -15.22
C GLY A 54 -19.88 -7.96 -14.71
N VAL A 55 -18.55 -7.91 -14.71
CA VAL A 55 -17.79 -6.66 -14.49
C VAL A 55 -17.92 -5.75 -15.73
N ASP A 56 -17.93 -4.43 -15.51
CA ASP A 56 -18.00 -3.41 -16.56
C ASP A 56 -16.93 -3.63 -17.64
N ARG A 57 -17.26 -3.28 -18.89
CA ARG A 57 -16.31 -3.28 -20.01
C ARG A 57 -15.39 -2.07 -20.02
N ALA A 58 -15.83 -0.93 -19.48
CA ALA A 58 -15.03 0.28 -19.44
C ALA A 58 -13.73 0.03 -18.68
N LEU A 59 -12.62 0.61 -19.17
CA LEU A 59 -11.35 0.57 -18.46
C LEU A 59 -11.48 1.47 -17.21
N PRO A 60 -11.21 0.95 -16.01
CA PRO A 60 -11.22 1.76 -14.80
C PRO A 60 -10.04 2.75 -14.77
N PRO A 61 -10.00 3.69 -13.80
CA PRO A 61 -8.83 4.53 -13.56
C PRO A 61 -7.54 3.71 -13.42
N VAL A 62 -6.44 4.24 -13.96
CA VAL A 62 -5.12 3.60 -13.98
C VAL A 62 -4.10 4.56 -13.39
N GLU A 63 -3.51 4.21 -12.26
CA GLU A 63 -2.73 5.13 -11.44
C GLU A 63 -1.53 4.44 -10.78
N SER A 64 -0.61 5.20 -10.21
CA SER A 64 0.51 4.68 -9.42
C SER A 64 0.48 5.31 -8.03
N PHE A 65 0.94 4.58 -7.02
CA PHE A 65 1.11 5.15 -5.68
C PHE A 65 2.36 6.03 -5.60
N GLY A 66 2.30 7.04 -4.74
CA GLY A 66 3.45 7.89 -4.43
C GLY A 66 3.82 8.86 -5.55
N ASP A 67 4.98 9.51 -5.41
CA ASP A 67 5.47 10.55 -6.33
C ASP A 67 6.82 10.24 -6.98
N SER A 68 7.27 8.98 -6.90
CA SER A 68 8.51 8.51 -7.53
C SER A 68 8.43 7.05 -7.93
N THR A 69 9.23 6.66 -8.92
CA THR A 69 9.27 5.27 -9.42
C THR A 69 9.57 4.25 -8.31
N ALA A 70 10.56 4.53 -7.46
CA ALA A 70 10.94 3.67 -6.35
C ALA A 70 9.81 3.53 -5.32
N MET A 71 9.09 4.62 -5.02
CA MET A 71 7.97 4.61 -4.10
C MET A 71 6.78 3.82 -4.67
N ALA A 72 6.47 3.98 -5.97
CA ALA A 72 5.43 3.20 -6.61
C ALA A 72 5.71 1.69 -6.52
N ASP A 73 6.95 1.27 -6.79
CA ASP A 73 7.35 -0.14 -6.67
C ASP A 73 7.24 -0.67 -5.24
N GLU A 74 7.69 0.12 -4.25
CA GLU A 74 7.61 -0.23 -2.84
C GLU A 74 6.17 -0.41 -2.36
N LEU A 75 5.32 0.59 -2.64
CA LEU A 75 3.92 0.63 -2.22
C LEU A 75 3.10 -0.44 -2.92
N LEU A 76 3.33 -0.66 -4.21
CA LEU A 76 2.74 -1.79 -4.94
C LEU A 76 3.14 -3.13 -4.30
N GLY A 77 4.40 -3.27 -3.89
CA GLY A 77 4.88 -4.45 -3.17
C GLY A 77 4.10 -4.71 -1.88
N LEU A 78 3.79 -3.66 -1.10
CA LEU A 78 2.97 -3.76 0.11
C LEU A 78 1.52 -4.17 -0.21
N VAL A 79 0.94 -3.58 -1.24
CA VAL A 79 -0.43 -3.88 -1.71
C VAL A 79 -0.56 -5.34 -2.12
N ARG A 80 0.35 -5.86 -2.95
CA ARG A 80 0.33 -7.25 -3.42
C ARG A 80 0.53 -8.28 -2.31
N ARG A 81 1.12 -7.87 -1.17
CA ARG A 81 1.24 -8.72 0.03
C ARG A 81 0.04 -8.58 0.97
N GLY A 82 -0.88 -7.64 0.74
CA GLY A 82 -2.00 -7.32 1.63
C GLY A 82 -1.61 -6.52 2.86
N VAL A 83 -0.39 -5.96 2.90
CA VAL A 83 0.06 -5.10 4.02
C VAL A 83 -0.57 -3.71 3.92
N LYS A 84 -0.63 -3.17 2.70
CA LYS A 84 -1.30 -1.91 2.37
C LYS A 84 -2.66 -2.22 1.77
N THR A 85 -3.71 -1.84 2.47
CA THR A 85 -5.13 -2.00 2.09
C THR A 85 -5.91 -0.70 2.27
N ALA A 86 -5.20 0.42 2.40
CA ALA A 86 -5.77 1.74 2.52
C ALA A 86 -4.88 2.76 1.79
N THR A 87 -5.48 3.88 1.39
CA THR A 87 -4.78 5.01 0.76
C THR A 87 -5.52 6.32 1.04
N ALA A 88 -4.79 7.43 0.96
CA ALA A 88 -5.33 8.77 1.13
C ALA A 88 -4.99 9.68 -0.06
N SER A 89 -5.99 10.45 -0.50
CA SER A 89 -5.87 11.46 -1.58
C SER A 89 -6.56 12.77 -1.19
N LEU A 90 -6.29 13.86 -1.90
CA LEU A 90 -6.99 15.12 -1.64
C LEU A 90 -8.41 15.06 -2.20
N ALA A 91 -9.40 15.56 -1.45
CA ALA A 91 -10.79 15.53 -1.90
C ALA A 91 -11.06 16.36 -3.17
N GLU A 92 -10.18 17.30 -3.51
CA GLU A 92 -10.24 18.06 -4.75
C GLU A 92 -9.96 17.20 -6.00
N GLU A 93 -9.28 16.07 -5.83
CA GLU A 93 -9.01 15.08 -6.89
C GLU A 93 -10.25 14.19 -7.17
N GLY A 94 -11.27 14.28 -6.31
CA GLY A 94 -12.45 13.43 -6.33
C GLY A 94 -12.36 12.25 -5.35
N ALA A 95 -13.44 11.49 -5.26
CA ALA A 95 -13.53 10.31 -4.40
C ALA A 95 -14.12 9.14 -5.19
N PRO A 96 -13.56 7.93 -5.09
CA PRO A 96 -14.18 6.74 -5.65
C PRO A 96 -15.47 6.40 -4.91
N ALA A 97 -16.29 5.53 -5.49
CA ALA A 97 -17.41 4.90 -4.82
C ALA A 97 -17.03 3.49 -4.34
N ALA A 98 -17.68 3.03 -3.26
CA ALA A 98 -17.55 1.64 -2.84
C ALA A 98 -18.03 0.70 -3.97
N GLY A 99 -17.19 -0.27 -4.31
CA GLY A 99 -17.38 -1.18 -5.44
C GLY A 99 -16.65 -0.77 -6.72
N ASP A 100 -16.07 0.43 -6.79
CA ASP A 100 -15.32 0.86 -7.96
C ASP A 100 -14.01 0.07 -8.10
N HIS A 101 -13.68 -0.26 -9.35
CA HIS A 101 -12.40 -0.85 -9.71
C HIS A 101 -11.39 0.25 -10.05
N TRP A 102 -10.13 -0.02 -9.79
CA TRP A 102 -9.01 0.76 -10.30
C TRP A 102 -7.77 -0.10 -10.48
N ILE A 103 -6.85 0.34 -11.33
CA ILE A 103 -5.64 -0.40 -11.69
C ILE A 103 -4.44 0.35 -11.14
N VAL A 104 -3.58 -0.37 -10.43
CA VAL A 104 -2.31 0.16 -9.94
C VAL A 104 -1.14 -0.29 -10.82
N CYS A 105 -0.29 0.66 -11.19
CA CYS A 105 0.95 0.46 -11.93
C CYS A 105 2.18 0.37 -11.02
N ASP A 106 3.26 -0.20 -11.56
CA ASP A 106 4.59 -0.12 -10.98
C ASP A 106 5.28 1.21 -11.34
N GLY A 107 6.50 1.41 -10.83
CA GLY A 107 7.31 2.60 -11.09
C GLY A 107 7.71 2.79 -12.57
N ALA A 108 7.53 1.78 -13.42
CA ALA A 108 7.72 1.87 -14.86
C ALA A 108 6.42 2.19 -15.62
N GLY A 109 5.30 2.40 -14.90
CA GLY A 109 3.98 2.67 -15.48
C GLY A 109 3.24 1.43 -15.97
N ALA A 110 3.78 0.23 -15.78
CA ALA A 110 3.13 -1.00 -16.21
C ALA A 110 2.06 -1.43 -15.20
N ALA A 111 0.84 -1.70 -15.67
CA ALA A 111 -0.26 -2.16 -14.84
C ALA A 111 0.05 -3.51 -14.18
N ARG A 112 -0.07 -3.60 -12.85
CA ARG A 112 0.31 -4.78 -12.08
C ARG A 112 -0.80 -5.40 -11.24
N ALA A 113 -1.77 -4.62 -10.76
CA ALA A 113 -2.88 -5.16 -10.00
C ALA A 113 -4.18 -4.42 -10.25
N VAL A 114 -5.29 -5.13 -10.13
CA VAL A 114 -6.64 -4.58 -10.09
C VAL A 114 -7.09 -4.57 -8.64
N LEU A 115 -7.58 -3.42 -8.19
CA LEU A 115 -8.09 -3.16 -6.85
C LEU A 115 -9.58 -2.89 -6.91
N VAL A 116 -10.27 -3.13 -5.80
CA VAL A 116 -11.66 -2.70 -5.58
C VAL A 116 -11.72 -1.87 -4.32
N THR A 117 -12.34 -0.70 -4.42
CA THR A 117 -12.67 0.15 -3.28
C THR A 117 -13.76 -0.51 -2.43
N ASP A 118 -13.49 -0.74 -1.16
CA ASP A 118 -14.44 -1.33 -0.22
C ASP A 118 -15.17 -0.25 0.60
N GLU A 119 -14.45 0.79 1.03
CA GLU A 119 -14.98 1.87 1.87
C GLU A 119 -14.32 3.21 1.52
N VAL A 120 -15.10 4.29 1.57
CA VAL A 120 -14.62 5.65 1.38
C VAL A 120 -15.20 6.56 2.45
N ARG A 121 -14.33 7.39 3.04
CA ARG A 121 -14.72 8.47 3.96
C ARG A 121 -13.93 9.73 3.64
N THR A 122 -14.55 10.89 3.78
CA THR A 122 -13.87 12.18 3.62
C THR A 122 -13.81 12.92 4.95
N GLY A 123 -12.70 13.63 5.22
CA GLY A 123 -12.56 14.49 6.39
C GLY A 123 -11.17 15.10 6.51
N PRO A 124 -10.88 15.85 7.59
CA PRO A 124 -9.57 16.46 7.76
C PRO A 124 -8.49 15.39 7.95
N LEU A 125 -7.25 15.67 7.51
CA LEU A 125 -6.11 14.74 7.62
C LEU A 125 -5.96 14.16 9.04
N ASP A 126 -6.09 15.01 10.06
CA ASP A 126 -5.92 14.64 11.47
C ASP A 126 -7.05 13.72 11.99
N SER A 127 -8.14 13.52 11.23
CA SER A 127 -9.21 12.55 11.53
C SER A 127 -8.83 11.10 11.19
N VAL A 128 -7.62 10.87 10.68
CA VAL A 128 -7.08 9.51 10.56
C VAL A 128 -7.05 8.85 11.94
N ASP A 129 -7.48 7.59 12.01
CA ASP A 129 -7.32 6.76 13.20
C ASP A 129 -6.10 5.84 13.03
N ASP A 130 -5.66 5.25 14.14
CA ASP A 130 -4.51 4.35 14.12
C ASP A 130 -4.77 3.08 13.30
N ALA A 131 -6.03 2.64 13.16
CA ALA A 131 -6.37 1.45 12.37
C ALA A 131 -6.26 1.73 10.86
N PHE A 132 -6.51 2.95 10.43
CA PHE A 132 -6.31 3.41 9.08
C PHE A 132 -4.82 3.55 8.76
N ALA A 133 -4.06 4.25 9.62
CA ALA A 133 -2.61 4.39 9.46
C ALA A 133 -1.92 3.01 9.42
N TRP A 134 -2.36 2.08 10.27
CA TRP A 134 -1.88 0.70 10.25
C TRP A 134 -2.21 -0.02 8.94
N ALA A 135 -3.43 0.14 8.43
CA ALA A 135 -3.91 -0.48 7.18
C ALA A 135 -3.24 0.09 5.94
N GLU A 136 -2.73 1.33 5.99
CA GLU A 136 -1.93 1.86 4.89
C GLU A 136 -0.55 1.19 4.83
N GLY A 137 -0.04 0.69 5.95
CA GLY A 137 1.07 -0.26 5.96
C GLY A 137 2.45 0.35 5.68
N GLU A 138 2.54 1.67 5.57
CA GLU A 138 3.77 2.40 5.27
C GLU A 138 4.62 2.66 6.52
N GLY A 139 5.95 2.72 6.35
CA GLY A 139 6.89 3.02 7.41
C GLY A 139 6.78 2.07 8.62
N ASP A 140 6.70 2.64 9.82
CA ASP A 140 6.50 1.89 11.07
C ASP A 140 5.03 1.60 11.40
N ARG A 141 4.12 1.95 10.47
CA ARG A 141 2.65 1.76 10.57
C ARG A 141 2.00 2.48 11.75
N THR A 142 2.66 3.48 12.31
CA THR A 142 2.08 4.32 13.37
C THR A 142 1.35 5.53 12.78
N ARG A 143 0.31 6.00 13.46
CA ARG A 143 -0.40 7.23 13.08
C ARG A 143 0.51 8.47 13.06
N ALA A 144 1.50 8.52 13.95
CA ALA A 144 2.42 9.64 14.02
C ALA A 144 3.31 9.74 12.77
N SER A 145 3.90 8.61 12.33
CA SER A 145 4.69 8.58 11.10
C SER A 145 3.83 8.81 9.86
N TRP A 146 2.61 8.25 9.85
CA TRP A 146 1.62 8.46 8.79
C TRP A 146 1.31 9.94 8.58
N LEU A 147 0.98 10.66 9.68
CA LEU A 147 0.67 12.09 9.63
C LEU A 147 1.86 12.94 9.18
N ASP A 148 3.07 12.63 9.66
CA ASP A 148 4.28 13.35 9.23
C ASP A 148 4.57 13.13 7.73
N GLY A 149 4.47 11.89 7.25
CA GLY A 149 4.62 11.55 5.83
C GLY A 149 3.60 12.26 4.94
N HIS A 150 2.31 12.18 5.30
CA HIS A 150 1.22 12.77 4.52
C HIS A 150 1.25 14.30 4.52
N ARG A 151 1.58 14.94 5.65
CA ARG A 151 1.75 16.41 5.68
C ARG A 151 2.85 16.87 4.73
N ARG A 152 3.99 16.16 4.73
CA ARG A 152 5.09 16.45 3.79
C ARG A 152 4.64 16.21 2.36
N TYR A 153 3.93 15.13 2.06
CA TYR A 153 3.43 14.84 0.72
C TYR A 153 2.44 15.90 0.23
N PHE A 154 1.37 16.15 0.98
CA PHE A 154 0.33 17.12 0.61
C PHE A 154 0.85 18.56 0.52
N SER A 155 1.84 18.95 1.34
CA SER A 155 2.48 20.27 1.19
C SER A 155 3.20 20.47 -0.15
N ARG A 156 3.61 19.37 -0.81
CA ARG A 156 4.28 19.42 -2.13
C ARG A 156 3.26 19.45 -3.26
N VAL A 157 2.20 18.66 -3.16
CA VAL A 157 1.21 18.50 -4.24
C VAL A 157 0.10 19.55 -4.20
N SER A 158 -0.20 20.13 -3.02
CA SER A 158 -1.16 21.23 -2.88
C SER A 158 -0.56 22.41 -2.09
N PRO A 159 0.32 23.22 -2.72
CA PRO A 159 0.94 24.39 -2.07
C PRO A 159 -0.06 25.48 -1.65
N GLY A 160 -1.27 25.46 -2.20
CA GLY A 160 -2.35 26.40 -1.90
C GLY A 160 -3.07 26.14 -0.57
N GLY A 161 -2.77 25.00 0.07
CA GLY A 161 -3.41 24.57 1.32
C GLY A 161 -4.12 23.23 1.15
N MET A 162 -4.00 22.39 2.17
CA MET A 162 -4.64 21.08 2.20
C MET A 162 -6.11 21.23 2.59
N GLY A 163 -7.01 20.81 1.69
CA GLY A 163 -8.43 20.64 1.98
C GLY A 163 -8.72 19.35 2.75
N ASP A 164 -9.95 18.86 2.64
CA ASP A 164 -10.29 17.54 3.16
C ASP A 164 -9.55 16.43 2.39
N VAL A 165 -9.34 15.32 3.07
CA VAL A 165 -8.69 14.11 2.58
C VAL A 165 -9.73 13.02 2.41
N VAL A 166 -9.63 12.30 1.30
CA VAL A 166 -10.38 11.07 1.05
C VAL A 166 -9.57 9.91 1.61
N PHE A 167 -10.21 9.14 2.48
CA PHE A 167 -9.69 7.93 3.10
C PHE A 167 -10.36 6.75 2.43
N GLU A 168 -9.59 5.98 1.66
CA GLU A 168 -10.06 4.82 0.93
C GLU A 168 -9.51 3.54 1.56
N ARG A 169 -10.38 2.54 1.76
CA ARG A 169 -9.97 1.14 1.97
C ARG A 169 -10.27 0.34 0.73
N PHE A 170 -9.35 -0.53 0.37
CA PHE A 170 -9.45 -1.34 -0.84
C PHE A 170 -8.87 -2.74 -0.62
N ARG A 171 -9.13 -3.61 -1.58
CA ARG A 171 -8.55 -4.95 -1.65
C ARG A 171 -8.06 -5.29 -3.05
N VAL A 172 -7.02 -6.11 -3.12
CA VAL A 172 -6.53 -6.70 -4.37
C VAL A 172 -7.51 -7.75 -4.86
N VAL A 173 -7.93 -7.67 -6.12
CA VAL A 173 -8.80 -8.66 -6.78
C VAL A 173 -8.16 -9.35 -7.97
N TRP A 174 -7.06 -8.81 -8.50
CA TRP A 174 -6.29 -9.41 -9.57
C TRP A 174 -4.82 -8.96 -9.55
N PRO A 175 -3.85 -9.79 -9.96
CA PRO A 175 -3.96 -11.22 -10.30
C PRO A 175 -4.48 -12.09 -9.14
N GLU A 176 -5.10 -13.23 -9.45
CA GLU A 176 -5.68 -14.13 -8.44
C GLU A 176 -4.67 -14.53 -7.35
N ALA A 177 -3.44 -14.87 -7.74
CA ALA A 177 -2.38 -15.22 -6.79
C ALA A 177 -2.01 -14.08 -5.82
N ASP A 178 -2.14 -12.81 -6.25
CA ASP A 178 -1.92 -11.67 -5.36
C ASP A 178 -3.14 -11.41 -4.47
N ALA A 179 -4.35 -11.57 -5.01
CA ALA A 179 -5.59 -11.49 -4.23
C ALA A 179 -5.64 -12.54 -3.11
N GLU A 180 -5.29 -13.79 -3.42
CA GLU A 180 -5.20 -14.87 -2.44
C GLU A 180 -4.15 -14.60 -1.36
N ARG A 181 -2.96 -14.11 -1.78
CA ARG A 181 -1.88 -13.75 -0.87
C ARG A 181 -2.28 -12.63 0.07
N ALA A 182 -2.89 -11.57 -0.47
CA ALA A 182 -3.37 -10.44 0.32
C ALA A 182 -4.45 -10.88 1.32
N ALA A 183 -5.41 -11.71 0.88
CA ALA A 183 -6.44 -12.26 1.75
C ALA A 183 -5.86 -13.19 2.83
N ALA A 184 -4.79 -13.93 2.54
CA ALA A 184 -4.09 -14.75 3.52
C ALA A 184 -3.38 -13.89 4.58
N PHE A 185 -2.74 -12.78 4.17
CA PHE A 185 -2.11 -11.85 5.10
C PHE A 185 -3.12 -11.24 6.06
N ALA A 186 -4.29 -10.82 5.58
CA ALA A 186 -5.36 -10.25 6.40
C ALA A 186 -5.86 -11.19 7.51
N ARG A 187 -5.69 -12.52 7.35
CA ARG A 187 -6.02 -13.54 8.35
C ARG A 187 -4.86 -13.90 9.28
N SER A 188 -3.67 -13.33 9.06
CA SER A 188 -2.46 -13.64 9.81
C SER A 188 -2.27 -12.69 11.00
N VAL A 189 -1.49 -13.12 11.99
CA VAL A 189 -1.09 -12.29 13.14
C VAL A 189 -0.38 -11.01 12.71
N GLY A 190 0.30 -11.01 11.55
CA GLY A 190 0.97 -9.83 11.01
C GLY A 190 0.02 -8.71 10.54
N ALA A 191 -1.27 -9.02 10.36
CA ALA A 191 -2.29 -8.02 10.09
C ALA A 191 -2.83 -7.36 11.36
N SER A 192 -2.80 -8.06 12.50
CA SER A 192 -3.26 -7.54 13.79
C SER A 192 -2.31 -6.47 14.33
N ARG A 193 -2.89 -5.45 14.96
CA ARG A 193 -2.09 -4.46 15.70
C ARG A 193 -1.48 -5.10 16.95
N PRO A 194 -0.28 -4.69 17.37
CA PRO A 194 0.33 -5.18 18.62
C PRO A 194 -0.61 -5.06 19.84
N GLU A 195 -1.39 -3.98 19.92
CA GLU A 195 -2.35 -3.74 21.01
C GLU A 195 -3.55 -4.72 21.02
N GLU A 196 -3.89 -5.33 19.88
CA GLU A 196 -4.95 -6.35 19.79
C GLU A 196 -4.43 -7.75 20.19
N LEU A 197 -3.11 -7.97 20.15
CA LEU A 197 -2.47 -9.23 20.51
C LEU A 197 -2.23 -9.38 22.02
N ASP A 198 -2.18 -8.26 22.75
CA ASP A 198 -1.83 -8.21 24.17
C ASP A 198 -2.99 -8.46 25.14
N GLY A 199 -4.15 -8.93 24.63
CA GLY A 199 -5.22 -9.63 25.35
C GLY A 199 -5.24 -9.50 26.87
N THR A 200 -5.33 -8.27 27.38
CA THR A 200 -5.55 -8.04 28.82
C THR A 200 -7.05 -7.91 28.99
N PRO A 201 -7.73 -8.85 29.67
CA PRO A 201 -9.16 -8.70 29.92
C PRO A 201 -9.36 -7.45 30.77
N ALA A 202 -10.28 -6.60 30.32
CA ALA A 202 -10.81 -5.49 31.11
C ALA A 202 -11.20 -6.04 32.48
N ARG A 203 -10.57 -5.51 33.54
CA ARG A 203 -11.06 -5.69 34.90
C ARG A 203 -12.16 -4.66 35.14
N ASP A 204 -13.28 -5.18 35.64
CA ASP A 204 -14.52 -4.51 36.05
C ASP A 204 -14.34 -3.14 36.74
#